data_AF-A0A1C3YA74-F1
#
_entry.id   AF-A0A1C3YA74-F1
#
_cell.length_a   1.000
_cell.length_b   1.000
_cell.length_c   1.000
_cell.angle_alpha   90.00
_cell.angle_beta   90.00
_cell.angle_gamma   90.00
#
_symmetry.space_group_name_H-M   'P 1'
#
loop_
_entity.id
_entity.type
_entity.pdbx_description
1 polymer ?
#
loop_
_entity_poly.entity_id
_entity_poly.type
_entity_poly.pdbx_seq_one_letter_code
_entity_poly.pdbx_strand_id
1 'polypeptide(L)'
;MHYRQRSVLSAAPWLIIGAAVVGASSGVTVADFEKPELLIAALLVGLIIGMSVEQFLTRTSRQAWRERNRSRSEERRWNERIIQEPRLQTPAAEPLRPVDATDQLRIVMRSNFTIQPLLNKSEARVFRELDSVVIGCNSTWQVMAQVSLGEILRSADPDAYSCINSKRVDLLLVDGNCQPRHVIEYQGGAHHQGTAAARDAVKKEALRRAGIGYYEVVAGQTTPSELRRLVEKLVDNPRVT
;
A
#
# COMPACT_ATOMS: atom_id res chain seq x y z
N MET A 1 53.62 18.18 12.51
CA MET A 1 52.88 18.79 11.38
C MET A 1 51.39 18.65 11.66
N HIS A 2 50.71 19.78 11.82
CA HIS A 2 49.27 19.91 12.08
C HIS A 2 48.54 20.24 10.77
N TYR A 3 47.37 19.65 10.55
CA TYR A 3 46.31 20.21 9.69
C TYR A 3 44.96 19.67 10.16
N ARG A 4 44.32 20.32 11.15
CA ARG A 4 43.24 21.33 11.05
C ARG A 4 41.87 20.76 10.63
N GLN A 5 41.04 20.56 11.66
CA GLN A 5 39.58 20.41 11.57
C GLN A 5 38.93 21.59 10.83
N ARG A 6 37.91 21.29 10.01
CA ARG A 6 36.82 22.22 9.71
C ARG A 6 35.50 21.45 9.60
N SER A 7 34.68 21.66 10.62
CA SER A 7 33.23 21.40 10.61
C SER A 7 32.56 22.32 9.60
N VAL A 8 31.63 21.79 8.81
CA VAL A 8 30.65 22.61 8.07
C VAL A 8 29.26 22.17 8.50
N LEU A 9 28.70 22.99 9.38
CA LEU A 9 27.28 23.07 9.69
C LEU A 9 26.54 23.54 8.44
N SER A 10 25.66 22.71 7.90
CA SER A 10 24.65 23.12 6.93
C SER A 10 23.34 23.36 7.69
N ALA A 11 23.17 24.59 8.15
CA ALA A 11 21.91 25.11 8.68
C ALA A 11 20.87 25.17 7.55
N ALA A 12 19.74 24.48 7.71
CA ALA A 12 18.56 24.65 6.87
C ALA A 12 17.70 25.80 7.44
N PRO A 13 17.54 26.94 6.72
CA PRO A 13 16.86 28.11 7.25
C PRO A 13 15.40 28.16 6.77
N TRP A 14 14.49 27.44 7.43
CA TRP A 14 13.03 27.57 7.19
C TRP A 14 12.22 27.52 8.50
N LEU A 15 12.68 28.25 9.50
CA LEU A 15 11.84 28.74 10.59
C LEU A 15 11.92 30.26 10.58
N ILE A 16 10.76 30.91 10.77
CA ILE A 16 10.49 32.36 10.77
C ILE A 16 9.77 32.87 9.49
N ILE A 17 8.46 32.60 9.43
CA ILE A 17 7.38 33.56 9.07
C ILE A 17 6.14 33.03 9.83
N GLY A 18 5.36 33.75 10.62
CA GLY A 18 5.35 35.13 11.06
C GLY A 18 4.14 35.27 12.00
N ALA A 19 4.37 35.72 13.22
CA ALA A 19 3.31 36.16 14.12
C ALA A 19 2.86 37.56 13.66
N ALA A 20 1.64 37.66 13.11
CA ALA A 20 0.80 38.85 13.15
C ALA A 20 -0.47 38.60 12.33
N VAL A 21 -1.61 38.52 13.01
CA VAL A 21 -2.90 39.19 12.73
C VAL A 21 -3.95 38.41 13.53
N VAL A 22 -4.14 38.82 14.78
CA VAL A 22 -5.48 38.90 15.38
C VAL A 22 -5.53 40.25 16.05
N GLY A 23 -6.03 41.24 15.30
CA GLY A 23 -6.53 42.48 15.88
C GLY A 23 -7.96 42.24 16.36
N ALA A 24 -8.20 42.72 17.59
CA ALA A 24 -9.49 43.05 18.17
C ALA A 24 -10.42 41.91 18.61
N SER A 25 -10.14 41.38 19.81
CA SER A 25 -11.07 41.41 20.96
C SER A 25 -10.70 40.31 21.95
N SER A 26 -10.65 40.66 23.24
CA SER A 26 -10.27 39.86 24.41
C SER A 26 -8.76 39.67 24.65
N GLY A 27 -8.28 40.25 25.75
CA GLY A 27 -6.89 40.36 26.13
C GLY A 27 -6.31 39.06 26.67
N VAL A 28 -5.18 38.65 26.13
CA VAL A 28 -4.29 37.63 26.70
C VAL A 28 -2.92 38.26 26.73
N THR A 29 -2.42 38.55 27.93
CA THR A 29 -1.09 39.13 28.16
C THR A 29 -0.09 38.03 28.48
N VAL A 30 1.20 38.34 28.31
CA VAL A 30 2.35 37.42 28.52
C VAL A 30 2.42 36.84 29.96
N ALA A 31 1.57 37.29 30.89
CA ALA A 31 1.47 36.77 32.25
C ALA A 31 0.75 35.40 32.38
N ASP A 32 0.08 34.91 31.33
CA ASP A 32 -0.69 33.64 31.40
C ASP A 32 0.17 32.36 31.28
N PHE A 33 1.49 32.50 31.15
CA PHE A 33 2.44 31.39 30.96
C PHE A 33 2.99 30.77 32.27
N GLU A 34 2.58 31.25 33.45
CA GLU A 34 3.07 30.72 34.74
C GLU A 34 2.25 29.52 35.28
N LYS A 35 1.19 29.09 34.59
CA LYS A 35 0.35 27.96 35.01
C LYS A 35 0.54 26.76 34.08
N PRO A 36 1.17 25.66 34.54
CA PRO A 36 1.49 24.50 33.69
C PRO A 36 0.24 23.84 33.10
N GLU A 37 -0.92 23.98 33.74
CA GLU A 37 -2.19 23.46 33.28
C GLU A 37 -2.66 24.13 31.97
N LEU A 38 -2.41 25.42 31.77
CA LEU A 38 -2.79 26.15 30.56
C LEU A 38 -1.90 25.77 29.36
N LEU A 39 -0.62 25.48 29.60
CA LEU A 39 0.30 24.96 28.58
C LEU A 39 -0.09 23.55 28.14
N ILE A 40 -0.46 22.69 29.09
CA ILE A 40 -0.94 21.34 28.80
C ILE A 40 -2.27 21.42 28.01
N ALA A 41 -3.19 22.29 28.42
CA ALA A 41 -4.45 22.51 27.70
C ALA A 41 -4.21 23.02 26.26
N ALA A 42 -3.29 23.97 26.05
CA ALA A 42 -2.96 24.47 24.73
C ALA A 42 -2.33 23.40 23.82
N LEU A 43 -1.44 22.56 24.35
CA LEU A 43 -0.85 21.44 23.61
C LEU A 43 -1.88 20.36 23.24
N LEU A 44 -2.82 20.05 24.15
CA LEU A 44 -3.90 19.10 23.88
C LEU A 44 -4.86 19.62 22.81
N VAL A 45 -5.19 20.92 22.84
CA VAL A 45 -6.00 21.56 21.79
C VAL A 45 -5.27 21.52 20.44
N GLY A 46 -3.97 21.82 20.41
CA GLY A 46 -3.15 21.72 19.20
C GLY A 46 -3.07 20.30 18.63
N LEU A 47 -2.95 19.27 19.49
CA LEU A 47 -2.95 17.86 19.10
C LEU A 47 -4.30 17.45 18.49
N ILE A 48 -5.41 17.84 19.11
CA ILE A 48 -6.77 17.51 18.64
C ILE A 48 -7.04 18.18 17.29
N ILE A 49 -6.63 19.44 17.11
CA ILE A 49 -6.77 20.16 15.83
C ILE A 49 -5.90 19.50 14.75
N GLY A 50 -4.63 19.16 15.06
CA GLY A 50 -3.73 18.47 14.13
C GLY A 50 -4.24 17.10 13.68
N MET A 51 -4.74 16.29 14.62
CA MET A 51 -5.37 14.99 14.33
C MET A 51 -6.64 15.13 13.49
N SER A 52 -7.41 16.21 13.68
CA SER A 52 -8.64 16.46 12.94
C SER A 52 -8.37 16.85 11.48
N VAL A 53 -7.31 17.64 11.22
CA VAL A 53 -6.91 18.04 9.85
C VAL A 53 -6.40 16.84 9.05
N GLU A 54 -5.58 15.97 9.64
CA GLU A 54 -5.04 14.78 8.95
C GLU A 54 -6.15 13.74 8.65
N GLN A 55 -7.12 13.59 9.56
CA GLN A 55 -8.31 12.78 9.32
C GLN A 55 -9.27 13.39 8.28
N PHE A 56 -9.27 14.72 8.11
CA PHE A 56 -10.12 15.39 7.12
C PHE A 56 -9.56 15.26 5.70
N LEU A 57 -8.24 15.44 5.49
CA LEU A 57 -7.58 15.29 4.18
C LEU A 57 -7.64 13.85 3.65
N THR A 58 -7.65 12.86 4.54
CA THR A 58 -7.81 11.43 4.19
C THR A 58 -9.27 11.01 3.99
N ARG A 59 -10.24 11.78 4.54
CA ARG A 59 -11.69 11.56 4.32
C ARG A 59 -12.18 12.17 3.02
N THR A 60 -11.70 13.35 2.63
CA THR A 60 -12.12 14.02 1.37
C THR A 60 -11.72 13.23 0.13
N SER A 61 -10.53 12.62 0.11
CA SER A 61 -10.09 11.74 -0.99
C SER A 61 -10.91 10.45 -1.11
N ARG A 62 -11.35 9.87 0.03
CA ARG A 62 -12.25 8.70 0.07
C ARG A 62 -13.69 9.06 -0.31
N GLN A 63 -14.17 10.24 0.05
CA GLN A 63 -15.51 10.72 -0.33
C GLN A 63 -15.58 11.08 -1.81
N ALA A 64 -14.58 11.78 -2.36
CA ALA A 64 -14.48 12.06 -3.79
C ALA A 64 -14.34 10.78 -4.64
N TRP A 65 -13.60 9.77 -4.15
CA TRP A 65 -13.56 8.45 -4.79
C TRP A 65 -14.90 7.72 -4.72
N ARG A 66 -15.62 7.78 -3.59
CA ARG A 66 -16.96 7.17 -3.44
C ARG A 66 -18.00 7.86 -4.30
N GLU A 67 -17.99 9.18 -4.41
CA GLU A 67 -18.90 9.94 -5.27
C GLU A 67 -18.63 9.66 -6.76
N ARG A 68 -17.36 9.63 -7.17
CA ARG A 68 -16.97 9.31 -8.55
C ARG A 68 -17.22 7.84 -8.91
N ASN A 69 -17.17 6.92 -7.96
CA ASN A 69 -17.47 5.50 -8.18
C ASN A 69 -19.00 5.21 -8.07
N ARG A 70 -19.73 6.01 -7.28
CA ARG A 70 -21.19 5.97 -7.18
C ARG A 70 -21.86 6.55 -8.43
N SER A 71 -21.37 7.68 -8.96
CA SER A 71 -21.85 8.23 -10.24
C SER A 71 -21.62 7.24 -11.39
N ARG A 72 -20.47 6.55 -11.42
CA ARG A 72 -20.17 5.49 -12.40
C ARG A 72 -21.07 4.26 -12.25
N SER A 73 -21.52 3.96 -11.04
CA SER A 73 -22.47 2.86 -10.75
C SER A 73 -23.93 3.26 -11.04
N GLU A 74 -24.28 4.53 -10.84
CA GLU A 74 -25.60 5.10 -11.14
C GLU A 74 -25.77 5.30 -12.65
N GLU A 75 -24.72 5.71 -13.37
CA GLU A 75 -24.68 5.78 -14.84
C GLU A 75 -24.81 4.39 -15.48
N ARG A 76 -24.17 3.36 -14.90
CA ARG A 76 -24.38 1.96 -15.29
C ARG A 76 -25.81 1.50 -15.04
N ARG A 77 -26.38 1.80 -13.86
CA ARG A 77 -27.78 1.44 -13.53
C ARG A 77 -28.82 2.21 -14.34
N TRP A 78 -28.53 3.45 -14.74
CA TRP A 78 -29.39 4.27 -15.58
C TRP A 78 -29.37 3.75 -17.02
N ASN A 79 -28.19 3.40 -17.55
CA ASN A 79 -28.07 2.68 -18.82
C ASN A 79 -28.82 1.34 -18.77
N GLU A 80 -28.70 0.56 -17.69
CA GLU A 80 -29.43 -0.71 -17.55
C GLU A 80 -30.96 -0.55 -17.47
N ARG A 81 -31.48 0.56 -16.92
CA ARG A 81 -32.93 0.82 -16.86
C ARG A 81 -33.52 1.40 -18.15
N ILE A 82 -32.73 2.13 -18.94
CA ILE A 82 -33.17 2.63 -20.25
C ILE A 82 -33.19 1.51 -21.30
N ILE A 83 -32.44 0.42 -21.08
CA ILE A 83 -32.42 -0.78 -21.95
C ILE A 83 -33.52 -1.78 -21.55
N GLN A 84 -34.77 -1.32 -21.35
CA GLN A 84 -35.97 -2.17 -21.26
C GLN A 84 -37.07 -1.76 -22.25
N GLU A 85 -36.69 -1.34 -23.45
CA GLU A 85 -37.60 -1.14 -24.60
C GLU A 85 -37.09 -1.99 -25.80
N PRO A 86 -37.98 -2.42 -26.72
CA PRO A 86 -37.87 -3.72 -27.36
C PRO A 86 -36.69 -3.88 -28.33
N ARG A 87 -35.92 -4.95 -28.06
CA ARG A 87 -34.83 -5.59 -28.81
C ARG A 87 -34.76 -5.20 -30.30
N LEU A 88 -34.04 -4.12 -30.59
CA LEU A 88 -33.24 -4.03 -31.82
C LEU A 88 -31.89 -4.66 -31.52
N GLN A 89 -31.52 -5.66 -32.33
CA GLN A 89 -30.28 -6.42 -32.18
C GLN A 89 -29.10 -5.46 -32.18
N THR A 90 -28.54 -5.19 -31.00
CA THR A 90 -27.27 -4.46 -30.88
C THR A 90 -26.20 -5.37 -31.48
N PRO A 91 -25.41 -4.91 -32.48
CA PRO A 91 -24.28 -5.70 -32.95
C PRO A 91 -23.38 -5.97 -31.73
N ALA A 92 -22.96 -7.23 -31.59
CA ALA A 92 -22.06 -7.66 -30.53
C ALA A 92 -20.95 -6.63 -30.36
N ALA A 93 -20.75 -6.14 -29.13
CA ALA A 93 -19.68 -5.19 -28.83
C ALA A 93 -18.40 -5.75 -29.43
N GLU A 94 -17.86 -5.08 -30.45
CA GLU A 94 -16.60 -5.50 -31.03
C GLU A 94 -15.57 -5.59 -29.91
N PRO A 95 -14.70 -6.63 -29.90
CA PRO A 95 -13.60 -6.70 -28.97
C PRO A 95 -12.88 -5.35 -28.98
N LEU A 96 -12.74 -4.71 -27.82
CA LEU A 96 -11.94 -3.49 -27.69
C LEU A 96 -10.60 -3.76 -28.39
N ARG A 97 -10.37 -3.10 -29.54
CA ARG A 97 -9.13 -3.29 -30.29
C ARG A 97 -7.97 -3.12 -29.32
N PRO A 98 -6.93 -3.97 -29.37
CA PRO A 98 -5.71 -3.72 -28.63
C PRO A 98 -5.26 -2.29 -28.96
N VAL A 99 -5.20 -1.43 -27.94
CA VAL A 99 -4.70 -0.06 -28.10
C VAL A 99 -3.26 -0.20 -28.54
N ASP A 100 -2.93 0.22 -29.77
CA ASP A 100 -1.55 0.17 -30.27
C ASP A 100 -0.62 0.95 -29.33
N ALA A 101 0.66 0.58 -29.27
CA ALA A 101 1.64 1.24 -28.42
C ALA A 101 1.66 2.77 -28.63
N THR A 102 1.43 3.22 -29.86
CA THR A 102 1.28 4.63 -30.21
C THR A 102 0.10 5.30 -29.49
N ASP A 103 -1.04 4.63 -29.46
CA ASP A 103 -2.25 5.12 -28.79
C ASP A 103 -2.08 5.06 -27.26
N GLN A 104 -1.44 4.02 -26.73
CA GLN A 104 -1.10 3.91 -25.31
C GLN A 104 -0.20 5.08 -24.88
N LEU A 105 0.84 5.39 -25.67
CA LEU A 105 1.72 6.53 -25.41
C LEU A 105 0.94 7.84 -25.41
N ARG A 106 0.05 8.05 -26.39
CA ARG A 106 -0.80 9.26 -26.43
C ARG A 106 -1.68 9.38 -25.18
N ILE A 107 -2.22 8.26 -24.69
CA ILE A 107 -3.00 8.22 -23.43
C ILE A 107 -2.12 8.60 -22.25
N VAL A 108 -0.90 8.06 -22.14
CA VAL A 108 0.04 8.38 -21.06
C VAL A 108 0.41 9.87 -21.11
N MET A 109 0.79 10.40 -22.27
CA MET A 109 1.23 11.80 -22.43
C MET A 109 0.16 12.83 -22.03
N ARG A 110 -1.13 12.52 -22.23
CA ARG A 110 -2.24 13.41 -21.84
C ARG A 110 -2.75 13.21 -20.42
N SER A 111 -2.18 12.26 -19.69
CA SER A 111 -2.63 11.89 -18.34
C SER A 111 -1.74 12.48 -17.26
N ASN A 112 -2.33 12.78 -16.11
CA ASN A 112 -1.57 13.16 -14.91
C ASN A 112 -1.28 11.93 -14.06
N PHE A 113 -0.02 11.76 -13.67
CA PHE A 113 0.41 10.70 -12.75
C PHE A 113 0.86 11.30 -11.43
N THR A 114 0.50 10.64 -10.34
CA THR A 114 0.94 10.97 -8.99
C THR A 114 1.53 9.72 -8.36
N ILE A 115 2.60 9.89 -7.58
CA ILE A 115 3.13 8.78 -6.78
C ILE A 115 2.09 8.31 -5.77
N GLN A 116 2.11 7.01 -5.45
CA GLN A 116 1.32 6.42 -4.38
C GLN A 116 2.18 5.43 -3.59
N PRO A 117 1.92 5.21 -2.28
CA PRO A 117 2.61 4.17 -1.52
C PRO A 117 2.40 2.78 -2.12
N LEU A 118 3.45 1.97 -2.15
CA LEU A 118 3.38 0.58 -2.64
C LEU A 118 2.52 -0.32 -1.75
N LEU A 119 2.58 -0.08 -0.43
CA LEU A 119 1.91 -0.85 0.59
C LEU A 119 1.01 0.05 1.44
N ASN A 120 -0.11 -0.50 1.92
CA ASN A 120 -0.93 0.20 2.91
C ASN A 120 -0.23 0.25 4.29
N LYS A 121 -0.74 1.05 5.24
CA LYS A 121 -0.09 1.25 6.56
C LYS A 121 0.18 -0.07 7.31
N SER A 122 -0.74 -1.02 7.21
CA SER A 122 -0.63 -2.30 7.93
C SER A 122 0.30 -3.28 7.22
N GLU A 123 0.18 -3.41 5.89
CA GLU A 123 1.13 -4.18 5.07
C GLU A 123 2.56 -3.65 5.24
N ALA A 124 2.73 -2.33 5.22
CA ALA A 124 4.03 -1.69 5.40
C ALA A 124 4.63 -1.94 6.81
N ARG A 125 3.79 -2.17 7.83
CA ARG A 125 4.25 -2.58 9.16
C ARG A 125 4.74 -4.02 9.13
N VAL A 126 3.94 -4.94 8.56
CA VAL A 126 4.32 -6.35 8.43
C VAL A 126 5.58 -6.51 7.58
N PHE A 127 5.68 -5.78 6.46
CA PHE A 127 6.88 -5.76 5.61
C PHE A 127 8.14 -5.39 6.41
N ARG A 128 8.13 -4.27 7.13
CA ARG A 128 9.30 -3.80 7.90
C ARG A 128 9.72 -4.80 8.97
N GLU A 129 8.76 -5.43 9.61
CA GLU A 129 9.02 -6.42 10.64
C GLU A 129 9.60 -7.71 10.03
N LEU A 130 8.96 -8.19 8.95
CA LEU A 130 9.41 -9.35 8.20
C LEU A 130 10.84 -9.15 7.66
N ASP A 131 11.12 -8.00 7.06
CA ASP A 131 12.43 -7.63 6.51
C ASP A 131 13.52 -7.64 7.58
N SER A 132 13.26 -7.00 8.73
CA SER A 132 14.17 -7.00 9.88
C SER A 132 14.47 -8.40 10.40
N VAL A 133 13.44 -9.26 10.53
CA VAL A 133 13.64 -10.63 11.00
C VAL A 133 14.38 -11.47 9.96
N VAL A 134 14.00 -11.38 8.67
CA VAL A 134 14.62 -12.17 7.59
C VAL A 134 16.10 -11.84 7.48
N ILE A 135 16.47 -10.56 7.45
CA ILE A 135 17.88 -10.13 7.41
C ILE A 135 18.63 -10.59 8.66
N GLY A 136 17.97 -10.55 9.83
CA GLY A 136 18.53 -11.03 11.08
C GLY A 136 18.74 -12.55 11.15
N CYS A 137 17.89 -13.33 10.47
CA CYS A 137 18.02 -14.78 10.37
C CYS A 137 19.06 -15.19 9.33
N ASN A 138 18.99 -14.60 8.13
CA ASN A 138 19.92 -14.86 7.05
C ASN A 138 20.00 -13.64 6.11
N SER A 139 21.14 -12.96 6.11
CA SER A 139 21.36 -11.75 5.32
C SER A 139 21.41 -11.98 3.80
N THR A 140 21.49 -13.23 3.33
CA THR A 140 21.39 -13.54 1.90
C THR A 140 19.95 -13.57 1.41
N TRP A 141 18.96 -13.65 2.32
CA TRP A 141 17.55 -13.65 1.96
C TRP A 141 17.00 -12.22 1.84
N GLN A 142 15.94 -12.07 1.06
CA GLN A 142 15.30 -10.79 0.78
C GLN A 142 13.78 -10.88 0.88
N VAL A 143 13.14 -9.77 1.24
CA VAL A 143 11.69 -9.60 1.20
C VAL A 143 11.33 -8.66 0.05
N MET A 144 10.45 -9.11 -0.84
CA MET A 144 9.92 -8.30 -1.94
C MET A 144 8.43 -8.06 -1.73
N ALA A 145 7.94 -6.88 -2.10
CA ALA A 145 6.55 -6.48 -1.92
C ALA A 145 5.80 -6.40 -3.25
N GLN A 146 4.51 -6.75 -3.22
CA GLN A 146 3.59 -6.65 -4.36
C GLN A 146 4.15 -7.34 -5.62
N VAL A 147 4.69 -8.55 -5.53
CA VAL A 147 5.29 -9.22 -6.69
C VAL A 147 4.21 -9.83 -7.59
N SER A 148 4.29 -9.64 -8.90
CA SER A 148 3.38 -10.31 -9.83
C SER A 148 3.68 -11.81 -9.90
N LEU A 149 2.64 -12.65 -9.85
CA LEU A 149 2.79 -14.09 -10.04
C LEU A 149 3.38 -14.43 -11.41
N GLY A 150 3.09 -13.63 -12.43
CA GLY A 150 3.67 -13.80 -13.76
C GLY A 150 5.18 -13.60 -13.81
N GLU A 151 5.80 -12.94 -12.83
CA GLU A 151 7.25 -12.77 -12.79
C GLU A 151 7.98 -13.94 -12.12
N ILE A 152 7.29 -14.65 -11.22
CA ILE A 152 7.88 -15.73 -10.43
C ILE A 152 7.40 -17.12 -10.85
N LEU A 153 6.31 -17.20 -11.63
CA LEU A 153 5.76 -18.44 -12.15
C LEU A 153 5.71 -18.40 -13.68
N ARG A 154 6.03 -19.53 -14.31
CA ARG A 154 5.90 -19.77 -15.74
C ARG A 154 5.03 -21.00 -15.95
N SER A 155 4.31 -21.01 -17.06
CA SER A 155 3.53 -22.17 -17.52
C SER A 155 3.70 -22.29 -19.03
N ALA A 156 3.85 -23.53 -19.52
CA ALA A 156 3.81 -23.81 -20.95
C ALA A 156 2.38 -23.71 -21.51
N ASP A 157 1.37 -23.85 -20.64
CA ASP A 157 -0.03 -23.62 -20.95
C ASP A 157 -0.34 -22.11 -20.88
N PRO A 158 -0.67 -21.45 -22.02
CA PRO A 158 -0.98 -20.02 -22.07
C PRO A 158 -2.24 -19.64 -21.29
N ASP A 159 -3.24 -20.52 -21.21
CA ASP A 159 -4.48 -20.26 -20.50
C ASP A 159 -4.21 -20.22 -19.00
N ALA A 160 -3.41 -21.17 -18.51
CA ALA A 160 -2.95 -21.18 -17.12
C ALA A 160 -2.10 -19.94 -16.79
N TYR A 161 -1.20 -19.52 -17.69
CA TYR A 161 -0.39 -18.31 -17.49
C TYR A 161 -1.26 -17.05 -17.44
N SER A 162 -2.25 -16.92 -18.34
CA SER A 162 -3.19 -15.79 -18.35
C SER A 162 -3.97 -15.67 -17.04
N CYS A 163 -4.31 -16.82 -16.43
CA CYS A 163 -4.99 -16.88 -15.15
C CYS A 163 -4.15 -16.30 -14.01
N ILE A 164 -2.82 -16.33 -14.07
CA ILE A 164 -1.97 -15.86 -12.96
C ILE A 164 -1.27 -14.53 -13.21
N ASN A 165 -0.99 -14.15 -14.46
CA ASN A 165 -0.12 -13.01 -14.78
C ASN A 165 -0.63 -11.66 -14.26
N SER A 166 -1.94 -11.51 -14.10
CA SER A 166 -2.58 -10.31 -13.54
C SER A 166 -2.68 -10.31 -12.01
N LYS A 167 -2.26 -11.40 -11.35
CA LYS A 167 -2.33 -11.58 -9.90
C LYS A 167 -0.98 -11.22 -9.27
N ARG A 168 -1.04 -10.66 -8.07
CA ARG A 168 0.13 -10.29 -7.27
C ARG A 168 0.02 -10.90 -5.89
N VAL A 169 1.17 -11.13 -5.28
CA VAL A 169 1.34 -11.52 -3.88
C VAL A 169 1.79 -10.31 -3.07
N ASP A 170 1.33 -10.21 -1.82
CA ASP A 170 1.66 -9.05 -0.99
C ASP A 170 3.14 -9.00 -0.63
N LEU A 171 3.68 -10.13 -0.18
CA LEU A 171 5.08 -10.28 0.25
C LEU A 171 5.66 -11.61 -0.26
N LEU A 172 6.92 -11.58 -0.68
CA LEU A 172 7.67 -12.73 -1.18
C LEU A 172 9.02 -12.81 -0.49
N LEU A 173 9.33 -13.97 0.08
CA LEU A 173 10.65 -14.34 0.56
C LEU A 173 11.45 -14.99 -0.57
N VAL A 174 12.64 -14.43 -0.80
CA VAL A 174 13.57 -14.85 -1.85
C VAL A 174 14.89 -15.25 -1.19
N ASP A 175 15.46 -16.38 -1.60
CA ASP A 175 16.73 -16.86 -1.05
C ASP A 175 17.95 -16.18 -1.72
N GLY A 176 19.16 -16.53 -1.24
CA GLY A 176 20.42 -15.98 -1.75
C GLY A 176 20.72 -16.27 -3.23
N ASN A 177 19.98 -17.18 -3.86
CA ASN A 177 20.09 -17.47 -5.29
C ASN A 177 19.00 -16.76 -6.11
N CYS A 178 18.32 -15.79 -5.51
CA CYS A 178 17.18 -15.10 -6.11
C CYS A 178 16.00 -16.03 -6.44
N GLN A 179 15.85 -17.17 -5.76
CA GLN A 179 14.72 -18.07 -5.99
C GLN A 179 13.54 -17.70 -5.08
N PRO A 180 12.31 -17.63 -5.61
CA PRO A 180 11.11 -17.40 -4.80
C PRO A 180 10.81 -18.66 -3.95
N ARG A 181 10.77 -18.51 -2.63
CA ARG A 181 10.61 -19.66 -1.71
C ARG A 181 9.26 -19.66 -0.99
N HIS A 182 8.86 -18.51 -0.46
CA HIS A 182 7.65 -18.42 0.35
C HIS A 182 6.91 -17.11 0.10
N VAL A 183 5.59 -17.19 -0.01
CA VAL A 183 4.67 -16.06 -0.11
C VAL A 183 4.03 -15.82 1.25
N ILE A 184 3.93 -14.54 1.64
CA ILE A 184 3.17 -14.10 2.80
C ILE A 184 2.09 -13.13 2.33
N GLU A 185 0.83 -13.44 2.65
CA GLU A 185 -0.34 -12.63 2.28
C GLU A 185 -0.95 -12.00 3.52
N TYR A 186 -1.17 -10.69 3.46
CA TYR A 186 -1.67 -9.93 4.59
C TYR A 186 -3.19 -9.82 4.51
N GLN A 187 -3.88 -10.44 5.45
CA GLN A 187 -5.33 -10.38 5.54
C GLN A 187 -5.73 -9.24 6.49
N GLY A 188 -6.21 -8.14 5.91
CA GLY A 188 -6.80 -7.02 6.65
C GLY A 188 -8.15 -7.38 7.28
N GLY A 189 -8.60 -6.62 8.28
CA GLY A 189 -9.86 -6.86 9.00
C GLY A 189 -11.16 -6.59 8.20
N ALA A 190 -11.07 -6.35 6.89
CA ALA A 190 -12.26 -6.20 6.05
C ALA A 190 -12.69 -7.59 5.55
N HIS A 191 -13.74 -8.13 6.17
CA HIS A 191 -14.35 -9.41 5.81
C HIS A 191 -14.53 -9.53 4.28
N HIS A 192 -13.99 -10.60 3.71
CA HIS A 192 -14.07 -10.92 2.30
C HIS A 192 -15.54 -11.09 1.86
N GLN A 193 -16.11 -10.06 1.24
CA GLN A 193 -17.37 -10.18 0.51
C GLN A 193 -17.08 -10.38 -0.99
N GLY A 194 -17.44 -11.53 -1.55
CA GLY A 194 -17.47 -11.79 -3.01
C GLY A 194 -16.38 -12.71 -3.57
N THR A 195 -15.92 -12.43 -4.79
CA THR A 195 -14.99 -13.24 -5.63
C THR A 195 -13.56 -13.41 -5.09
N ALA A 196 -13.27 -12.86 -3.91
CA ALA A 196 -11.97 -12.95 -3.26
C ALA A 196 -11.54 -14.40 -3.02
N ALA A 197 -12.46 -15.27 -2.56
CA ALA A 197 -12.15 -16.67 -2.29
C ALA A 197 -11.68 -17.44 -3.54
N ALA A 198 -12.35 -17.24 -4.67
CA ALA A 198 -11.97 -17.89 -5.93
C ALA A 198 -10.61 -17.38 -6.45
N ARG A 199 -10.34 -16.07 -6.32
CA ARG A 199 -9.05 -15.48 -6.68
C ARG A 199 -7.92 -16.05 -5.82
N ASP A 200 -8.13 -16.15 -4.52
CA ASP A 200 -7.13 -16.68 -3.59
C ASP A 200 -6.89 -18.17 -3.83
N ALA A 201 -7.93 -18.95 -4.16
CA ALA A 201 -7.77 -20.35 -4.55
C ALA A 201 -6.85 -20.52 -5.77
N VAL A 202 -6.99 -19.67 -6.80
CA VAL A 202 -6.11 -19.69 -7.97
C VAL A 202 -4.66 -19.37 -7.58
N LYS A 203 -4.43 -18.36 -6.74
CA LYS A 203 -3.08 -18.03 -6.24
C LYS A 203 -2.47 -19.20 -5.49
N LYS A 204 -3.19 -19.75 -4.50
CA LYS A 204 -2.74 -20.84 -3.65
C LYS A 204 -2.40 -22.08 -4.47
N GLU A 205 -3.24 -22.47 -5.43
CA GLU A 205 -2.98 -23.64 -6.27
C GLU A 205 -1.79 -23.46 -7.21
N ALA A 206 -1.64 -22.28 -7.83
CA ALA A 206 -0.50 -22.01 -8.69
C ALA A 206 0.83 -22.07 -7.92
N LEU A 207 0.88 -21.46 -6.72
CA LEU A 207 2.06 -21.48 -5.86
C LEU A 207 2.36 -22.90 -5.35
N ARG A 208 1.34 -23.65 -4.94
CA ARG A 208 1.49 -25.05 -4.53
C ARG A 208 2.08 -25.92 -5.63
N ARG A 209 1.60 -25.79 -6.87
CA ARG A 209 2.14 -26.51 -8.04
C ARG A 209 3.58 -26.14 -8.36
N ALA A 210 3.99 -24.91 -8.05
CA ALA A 210 5.36 -24.44 -8.21
C ALA A 210 6.28 -24.76 -7.03
N GLY A 211 5.77 -25.38 -5.95
CA GLY A 211 6.56 -25.68 -4.76
C GLY A 211 6.89 -24.46 -3.90
N ILE A 212 6.18 -23.34 -4.08
CA ILE A 212 6.36 -22.12 -3.29
C ILE A 212 5.42 -22.18 -2.08
N GLY A 213 5.97 -22.01 -0.87
CA GLY A 213 5.16 -22.01 0.35
C GLY A 213 4.21 -20.80 0.41
N TYR A 214 3.05 -20.96 1.03
CA TYR A 214 2.04 -19.90 1.15
C TYR A 214 1.59 -19.75 2.60
N TYR A 215 1.67 -18.53 3.13
CA TYR A 215 1.34 -18.22 4.52
C TYR A 215 0.46 -16.97 4.61
N GLU A 216 -0.47 -16.96 5.55
CA GLU A 216 -1.38 -15.84 5.78
C GLU A 216 -1.06 -15.20 7.12
N VAL A 217 -0.96 -13.87 7.12
CA VAL A 217 -0.77 -13.06 8.32
C VAL A 217 -2.03 -12.25 8.52
N VAL A 218 -2.74 -12.53 9.62
CA VAL A 218 -4.04 -11.93 9.91
C VAL A 218 -3.88 -10.77 10.88
N ALA A 219 -4.43 -9.62 10.51
CA ALA A 219 -4.41 -8.41 11.32
C ALA A 219 -4.95 -8.67 12.74
N GLY A 220 -4.15 -8.35 13.76
CA GLY A 220 -4.55 -8.47 15.17
C GLY A 220 -4.52 -9.89 15.75
N GLN A 221 -4.26 -10.92 14.92
CA GLN A 221 -4.07 -12.29 15.40
C GLN A 221 -2.59 -12.66 15.40
N THR A 222 -1.86 -12.31 14.35
CA THR A 222 -0.42 -12.60 14.28
C THR A 222 0.36 -11.57 15.08
N THR A 223 0.98 -12.02 16.17
CA THR A 223 1.91 -11.25 16.97
C THR A 223 3.30 -11.18 16.33
N PRO A 224 4.12 -10.19 16.70
CA PRO A 224 5.48 -10.12 16.18
C PRO A 224 6.35 -11.36 16.45
N SER A 225 6.17 -11.96 17.62
CA SER A 225 6.88 -13.18 18.01
C SER A 225 6.47 -14.39 17.16
N GLU A 226 5.20 -14.48 16.76
CA GLU A 226 4.74 -15.53 15.85
C GLU A 226 5.25 -15.32 14.43
N LEU A 227 5.25 -14.07 13.94
CA LEU A 227 5.86 -13.76 12.66
C LEU A 227 7.35 -14.13 12.65
N ARG A 228 8.06 -13.81 13.73
CA ARG A 228 9.47 -14.21 13.90
C ARG A 228 9.66 -15.72 13.87
N ARG A 229 8.88 -16.47 14.65
CA ARG A 229 8.93 -17.94 14.66
C ARG A 229 8.61 -18.55 13.29
N LEU A 230 7.68 -17.93 12.56
CA LEU A 230 7.38 -18.33 11.19
C LEU A 230 8.64 -18.16 10.32
N VAL A 231 9.27 -16.98 10.33
CA VAL A 231 10.48 -16.72 9.56
C VAL A 231 11.61 -17.67 9.93
N GLU A 232 11.87 -17.89 11.20
CA GLU A 232 12.92 -18.80 11.69
C GLU A 232 12.71 -20.26 11.22
N LYS A 233 11.46 -20.65 10.95
CA LYS A 233 11.13 -21.96 10.37
C LYS A 233 11.33 -22.00 8.85
N LEU A 234 11.14 -20.88 8.16
CA LEU A 234 11.14 -20.81 6.70
C LEU A 234 12.50 -20.47 6.10
N VAL A 235 13.26 -19.63 6.79
CA VAL A 235 14.55 -19.13 6.34
C VAL A 235 15.64 -20.05 6.89
N ASP A 236 16.35 -20.70 5.97
CA ASP A 236 17.48 -21.55 6.35
C ASP A 236 18.54 -20.72 7.08
N ASN A 237 18.99 -21.19 8.24
CA ASN A 237 20.14 -20.59 8.91
C ASN A 237 21.38 -20.74 8.01
N PRO A 238 22.20 -19.69 7.86
CA PRO A 238 23.44 -19.79 7.12
C PRO A 238 24.26 -20.92 7.74
N ARG A 239 24.58 -21.95 6.94
CA ARG A 239 25.46 -23.02 7.39
C ARG A 239 26.78 -22.35 7.76
N VAL A 240 27.14 -22.42 9.04
CA VAL A 240 28.48 -22.05 9.49
C VAL A 240 29.42 -23.11 8.91
N THR A 241 29.97 -22.82 7.74
CA THR A 241 31.09 -23.56 7.15
C THR A 241 32.39 -23.05 7.72
#